data_AF-A0A0F7LYF3-F1
#
_entry.id   AF-A0A0F7LYF3-F1
#
_cell.length_a   1.000
_cell.length_b   1.000
_cell.length_c   1.000
_cell.angle_alpha   90.00
_cell.angle_beta   90.00
_cell.angle_gamma   90.00
#
_symmetry.space_group_name_H-M   'P 1'
#
loop_
_entity.id
_entity.type
_entity.pdbx_description
1 polymer ?
#
loop_
_entity_poly.entity_id
_entity_poly.type
_entity_poly.pdbx_seq_one_letter_code
_entity_poly.pdbx_strand_id
1 'polypeptide(L)'
;MILVFSALCLSALAMVCLYLSWQNRSATQAWLMPTGWLFSVAAAVVWITLSGIEFGLAYGFLIVPLMAWLAVIYNLEIKRKKQRIAENINFVVPNSRTLFRHFALFLIAFPLSAIAATYATTGLISLLPWSAVNSMVFIVFAAPVLWGLAAYWVCADPNRFRPALWISLAGLAGAAIVHI
;
A
#
# COMPACT_ATOMS: atom_id res chain seq x y z
N MET A 1 11.74 9.08 26.30
CA MET A 1 11.76 7.62 26.56
C MET A 1 10.48 7.15 27.26
N ILE A 2 10.08 7.74 28.40
CA ILE A 2 8.85 7.36 29.13
C ILE A 2 7.60 7.45 28.24
N LEU A 3 7.42 8.57 27.53
CA LEU A 3 6.26 8.80 26.65
C LEU A 3 6.17 7.77 25.49
N VAL A 4 7.31 7.39 24.91
CA VAL A 4 7.36 6.39 23.83
C VAL A 4 6.94 5.02 24.38
N PHE A 5 7.46 4.65 25.55
CA PHE A 5 7.08 3.41 26.21
C PHE A 5 5.58 3.36 26.53
N SER A 6 5.02 4.45 27.08
CA SER A 6 3.58 4.53 27.33
C SER A 6 2.74 4.43 26.06
N ALA A 7 3.17 5.06 24.96
CA ALA A 7 2.46 5.00 23.69
C ALA A 7 2.42 3.57 23.13
N LEU A 8 3.53 2.83 23.25
CA LEU A 8 3.62 1.43 22.86
C LEU A 8 2.74 0.53 23.74
N CYS A 9 2.75 0.74 25.07
CA CYS A 9 1.89 0.00 25.99
C CYS A 9 0.41 0.23 25.69
N LEU A 10 -0.01 1.48 25.46
CA LEU A 10 -1.39 1.81 25.08
C LEU A 10 -1.78 1.17 23.75
N SER A 11 -0.87 1.17 22.77
CA SER A 11 -1.10 0.52 21.46
C SER A 11 -1.27 -1.00 21.60
N ALA A 12 -0.48 -1.64 22.46
CA ALA A 12 -0.60 -3.07 22.76
C ALA A 12 -1.90 -3.40 23.49
N LEU A 13 -2.28 -2.60 24.50
CA LEU A 13 -3.56 -2.76 25.20
C LEU A 13 -4.76 -2.59 24.26
N ALA A 14 -4.71 -1.59 23.37
CA ALA A 14 -5.72 -1.39 22.34
C ALA A 14 -5.87 -2.63 21.46
N MET A 15 -4.75 -3.17 20.95
CA MET A 15 -4.75 -4.40 20.15
C MET A 15 -5.37 -5.58 20.90
N VAL A 16 -4.95 -5.83 22.15
CA VAL A 16 -5.41 -6.98 22.94
C VAL A 16 -6.90 -6.87 23.25
N CYS A 17 -7.38 -5.70 23.68
CA CYS A 17 -8.80 -5.48 23.95
C CYS A 17 -9.66 -5.70 22.70
N LEU A 18 -9.24 -5.16 21.55
CA LEU A 18 -9.95 -5.35 20.29
C LEU A 18 -9.93 -6.82 19.84
N TYR A 19 -8.78 -7.49 19.94
CA TYR A 19 -8.64 -8.92 19.62
C TYR A 19 -9.56 -9.79 20.48
N LEU A 20 -9.55 -9.61 21.80
CA LEU A 20 -10.40 -10.38 22.71
C LEU A 20 -11.89 -10.10 22.48
N SER A 21 -12.25 -8.85 22.16
CA SER A 21 -13.64 -8.50 21.81
C SER A 21 -14.14 -9.23 20.56
N TRP A 22 -13.23 -9.55 19.63
CA TRP A 22 -13.55 -10.26 18.39
C TRP A 22 -13.54 -11.76 18.56
N GLN A 23 -12.64 -12.30 19.39
CA GLN A 23 -12.54 -13.74 19.67
C GLN A 23 -13.80 -14.26 20.37
N ASN A 24 -14.34 -13.50 21.34
CA ASN A 24 -15.48 -13.91 22.14
C ASN A 24 -16.57 -12.83 22.15
N ARG A 25 -17.59 -12.99 21.31
CA ARG A 25 -18.77 -12.10 21.26
C ARG A 25 -19.76 -12.39 22.39
N SER A 26 -19.30 -12.36 23.63
CA SER A 26 -20.16 -12.50 24.82
C SER A 26 -20.62 -11.13 25.32
N ALA A 27 -21.86 -11.04 25.81
CA ALA A 27 -22.42 -9.81 26.41
C ALA A 27 -21.57 -9.30 27.60
N THR A 28 -20.95 -10.20 28.36
CA THR A 28 -20.05 -9.87 29.49
C THR A 28 -18.77 -9.17 29.05
N GLN A 29 -18.38 -9.31 27.79
CA GLN A 29 -17.14 -8.77 27.21
C GLN A 29 -17.38 -7.61 26.24
N ALA A 30 -18.63 -7.13 26.13
CA ALA A 30 -18.99 -6.02 25.24
C ALA A 30 -18.21 -4.72 25.56
N TRP A 31 -17.72 -4.56 26.79
CA TRP A 31 -16.92 -3.40 27.22
C TRP A 31 -15.48 -3.40 26.64
N LEU A 32 -14.97 -4.53 26.16
CA LEU A 32 -13.62 -4.63 25.59
C LEU A 32 -13.47 -3.85 24.27
N MET A 33 -14.54 -3.77 23.48
CA MET A 33 -14.53 -3.02 22.22
C MET A 33 -14.37 -1.50 22.43
N PRO A 34 -15.22 -0.81 23.22
CA PRO A 34 -15.06 0.63 23.45
C PRO A 34 -13.77 0.96 24.20
N THR A 35 -13.32 0.11 25.13
CA THR A 35 -12.03 0.31 25.83
C THR A 35 -10.83 0.17 24.91
N GLY A 36 -10.85 -0.78 23.97
CA GLY A 36 -9.82 -0.90 22.95
C GLY A 36 -9.70 0.35 22.07
N TRP A 37 -10.85 0.92 21.66
CA TRP A 37 -10.86 2.18 20.91
C TRP A 37 -10.36 3.37 21.75
N LEU A 38 -10.74 3.45 23.03
CA LEU A 38 -10.24 4.48 23.93
C LEU A 38 -8.71 4.42 24.08
N PHE A 39 -8.14 3.23 24.26
CA PHE A 39 -6.68 3.07 24.30
C PHE A 39 -6.01 3.41 22.98
N SER A 40 -6.66 3.14 21.84
CA SER A 40 -6.14 3.53 20.52
C SER A 40 -6.08 5.06 20.35
N VAL A 41 -7.14 5.76 20.76
CA VAL A 41 -7.17 7.24 20.75
C VAL A 41 -6.14 7.81 21.73
N ALA A 42 -6.03 7.26 22.94
CA ALA A 42 -5.04 7.69 23.91
C ALA A 42 -3.60 7.49 23.39
N ALA A 43 -3.32 6.35 22.75
CA ALA A 43 -2.03 6.11 22.10
C ALA A 43 -1.75 7.16 21.01
N ALA A 44 -2.73 7.46 20.16
CA ALA A 44 -2.59 8.46 19.10
C ALA A 44 -2.28 9.86 19.65
N VAL A 45 -2.93 10.28 20.74
CA VAL A 45 -2.63 11.56 21.40
C VAL A 45 -1.18 11.60 21.89
N VAL A 46 -0.68 10.52 22.49
CA VAL A 46 0.73 10.45 22.92
C VAL A 46 1.68 10.49 21.71
N TRP A 47 1.36 9.82 20.61
CA TRP A 47 2.16 9.91 19.38
C TRP A 47 2.17 11.32 18.77
N ILE A 48 1.03 12.03 18.79
CA ILE A 48 0.90 13.42 18.34
C ILE A 48 1.76 14.37 19.18
N THR A 49 1.73 14.21 20.51
CA THR A 49 2.56 15.05 21.40
C THR A 49 4.07 14.81 21.20
N LEU A 50 4.47 13.61 20.78
CA LEU A 50 5.87 13.26 20.54
C LEU A 50 6.43 13.73 19.20
N SER A 51 5.61 13.75 18.14
CA SER A 51 6.10 13.87 16.75
C SER A 51 5.33 14.87 15.90
N GLY A 52 4.40 15.62 16.51
CA GLY A 52 3.47 16.48 15.80
C GLY A 52 2.27 15.72 15.26
N ILE A 53 1.26 16.45 14.79
CA ILE A 53 -0.02 15.87 14.39
C ILE A 53 0.09 14.93 13.19
N GLU A 54 0.90 15.29 12.19
CA GLU A 54 1.06 14.52 10.95
C GLU A 54 1.72 13.16 11.21
N PHE A 55 2.92 13.17 11.79
CA PHE A 55 3.66 11.94 12.09
C PHE A 55 3.03 11.15 13.23
N GLY A 56 2.44 11.81 14.22
CA GLY A 56 1.81 11.15 15.36
C GLY A 56 0.59 10.32 14.96
N LEU A 57 -0.25 10.84 14.06
CA LEU A 57 -1.34 10.07 13.48
C LEU A 57 -0.81 8.89 12.66
N ALA A 58 0.21 9.12 11.83
CA ALA A 58 0.83 8.05 11.05
C ALA A 58 1.34 6.90 11.94
N TYR A 59 2.04 7.23 13.05
CA TYR A 59 2.50 6.23 14.01
C TYR A 59 1.35 5.51 14.72
N GLY A 60 0.31 6.23 15.16
CA GLY A 60 -0.87 5.62 15.78
C GLY A 60 -1.57 4.61 14.88
N PHE A 61 -1.76 4.95 13.60
CA PHE A 61 -2.38 4.06 12.62
C PHE A 61 -1.46 2.92 12.16
N LEU A 62 -0.15 3.08 12.23
CA LEU A 62 0.82 2.09 11.75
C LEU A 62 1.18 1.04 12.82
N ILE A 63 1.32 1.46 14.09
CA ILE A 63 1.83 0.59 15.17
C ILE A 63 0.81 -0.45 15.61
N VAL A 64 -0.47 -0.08 15.73
CA VAL A 64 -1.52 -1.03 16.17
C VAL A 64 -1.67 -2.20 15.18
N PRO A 65 -1.78 -1.98 13.84
CA PRO A 65 -1.77 -3.07 12.88
C PRO A 65 -0.47 -3.87 12.85
N LEU A 66 0.70 -3.24 13.01
CA LEU A 66 1.97 -3.95 13.08
C LEU A 66 2.01 -4.93 14.25
N MET A 67 1.55 -4.51 15.44
CA MET A 67 1.42 -5.39 16.61
C MET A 67 0.45 -6.55 16.34
N ALA A 68 -0.66 -6.28 15.65
CA ALA A 68 -1.61 -7.31 15.25
C ALA A 68 -0.98 -8.33 14.27
N TRP A 69 -0.23 -7.86 13.27
CA TRP A 69 0.50 -8.73 12.33
C TRP A 69 1.55 -9.59 13.03
N LEU A 70 2.29 -9.03 13.99
CA LEU A 70 3.22 -9.82 14.81
C LEU A 70 2.46 -10.93 15.56
N ALA A 71 1.34 -10.60 16.19
CA ALA A 71 0.52 -11.61 16.88
C ALA A 71 -0.04 -12.67 15.93
N VAL A 72 -0.42 -12.31 14.71
CA VAL A 72 -0.83 -13.26 13.66
C VAL A 72 0.33 -14.19 13.33
N ILE A 73 1.53 -13.65 13.09
CA ILE A 73 2.73 -14.45 12.79
C ILE A 73 3.04 -15.43 13.92
N TYR A 74 2.95 -14.99 15.18
CA TYR A 74 3.15 -15.87 16.35
C TYR A 74 2.08 -16.95 16.49
N ASN A 75 0.83 -16.67 16.09
CA ASN A 75 -0.30 -17.60 16.14
C ASN A 75 -0.56 -18.30 14.79
N LEU A 76 0.42 -18.32 13.87
CA LEU A 76 0.31 -19.02 12.59
C LEU A 76 0.17 -20.52 12.81
N GLU A 77 -1.05 -21.01 12.92
CA GLU A 77 -1.35 -22.42 12.71
C GLU A 77 -1.26 -22.71 11.21
N ILE A 78 -0.10 -23.21 10.76
CA ILE A 78 0.06 -23.71 9.40
C ILE A 78 -0.78 -24.99 9.28
N LYS A 79 -2.08 -24.82 8.99
CA LYS A 79 -2.97 -25.93 8.69
C LYS A 79 -2.36 -26.70 7.52
N ARG A 80 -1.99 -27.95 7.77
CA ARG A 80 -1.50 -28.87 6.74
C ARG A 80 -2.55 -28.90 5.64
N LYS A 81 -2.19 -28.38 4.47
CA LYS A 81 -3.08 -28.24 3.31
C LYS A 81 -3.72 -29.61 3.09
N LYS A 82 -5.02 -29.74 3.40
CA LYS A 82 -5.79 -30.94 3.09
C LYS A 82 -5.58 -31.14 1.59
N GLN A 83 -4.98 -32.27 1.19
CA GLN A 83 -4.71 -32.56 -0.22
C GLN A 83 -6.04 -32.48 -0.95
N ARG A 84 -6.33 -31.34 -1.58
CA ARG A 84 -7.40 -31.26 -2.57
C ARG A 84 -7.00 -32.24 -3.65
N ILE A 85 -7.89 -33.19 -3.90
CA ILE A 85 -7.81 -34.11 -5.02
C ILE A 85 -7.44 -33.28 -6.24
N ALA A 86 -6.28 -33.59 -6.84
CA ALA A 86 -5.79 -32.85 -7.98
C ALA A 86 -6.80 -33.03 -9.12
N GLU A 87 -7.55 -31.97 -9.42
CA GLU A 87 -8.26 -31.90 -10.69
C GLU A 87 -7.22 -32.01 -11.81
N ASN A 88 -7.51 -32.82 -12.83
CA ASN A 88 -6.67 -32.91 -14.02
C ASN A 88 -6.75 -31.58 -14.77
N ILE A 89 -5.87 -30.65 -14.41
CA ILE A 89 -5.70 -29.39 -15.11
C ILE A 89 -4.97 -29.71 -16.41
N ASN A 90 -5.70 -29.72 -17.53
CA ASN A 90 -5.10 -29.79 -18.85
C ASN A 90 -4.32 -28.50 -19.11
N PHE A 91 -2.98 -28.57 -19.05
CA PHE A 91 -2.10 -27.47 -19.39
C PHE A 91 -2.11 -27.25 -20.91
N VAL A 92 -2.88 -26.26 -21.36
CA VAL A 92 -2.82 -25.78 -22.74
C VAL A 92 -1.65 -24.81 -22.86
N VAL A 93 -0.63 -25.19 -23.62
CA VAL A 93 0.52 -24.31 -23.89
C VAL A 93 0.08 -23.22 -24.88
N PRO A 94 0.22 -21.93 -24.55
CA PRO A 94 -0.18 -20.86 -25.45
C PRO A 94 0.75 -20.78 -26.67
N ASN A 95 0.18 -20.45 -27.82
CA ASN A 95 0.93 -20.17 -29.04
C ASN A 95 2.00 -19.07 -28.80
N SER A 96 3.18 -19.19 -29.39
CA SER A 96 4.31 -18.24 -29.28
C SER A 96 3.91 -16.79 -29.59
N ARG A 97 3.01 -16.59 -30.56
CA ARG A 97 2.48 -15.26 -30.89
C ARG A 97 1.65 -14.67 -29.76
N THR A 98 0.86 -15.50 -29.08
CA THR A 98 0.08 -15.09 -27.91
C THR A 98 1.01 -14.78 -26.73
N LEU A 99 2.04 -15.59 -26.54
CA LEU A 99 3.06 -15.38 -25.50
C LEU A 99 3.77 -14.04 -25.69
N PHE A 100 4.27 -13.75 -26.89
CA PHE A 100 4.92 -12.47 -27.22
C PHE A 100 3.98 -11.28 -27.00
N ARG A 101 2.71 -11.42 -27.40
CA ARG A 101 1.69 -10.39 -27.24
C ARG A 101 1.38 -10.08 -25.77
N HIS A 102 1.44 -11.07 -24.87
CA HIS A 102 1.26 -10.85 -23.43
C HIS A 102 2.53 -10.33 -22.78
N PHE A 103 3.70 -10.79 -23.23
CA PHE A 103 4.99 -10.27 -22.77
C PHE A 103 5.16 -8.77 -23.11
N ALA A 104 4.82 -8.37 -24.33
CA ALA A 104 4.81 -6.96 -24.72
C ALA A 104 3.81 -6.14 -23.88
N LEU A 105 2.62 -6.69 -23.61
CA LEU A 105 1.63 -6.02 -22.76
C LEU A 105 2.16 -5.86 -21.33
N PHE A 106 2.84 -6.87 -20.79
CA PHE A 106 3.49 -6.78 -19.49
C PHE A 106 4.55 -5.67 -19.47
N LEU A 107 5.41 -5.57 -20.48
CA LEU A 107 6.42 -4.51 -20.58
C LEU A 107 5.83 -3.10 -20.70
N ILE A 108 4.68 -2.96 -21.36
CA ILE A 108 4.01 -1.65 -21.47
C ILE A 108 3.31 -1.32 -20.14
N ALA A 109 2.53 -2.25 -19.60
CA ALA A 109 1.72 -2.02 -18.41
C ALA A 109 2.54 -1.87 -17.13
N PHE A 110 3.66 -2.61 -17.02
CA PHE A 110 4.48 -2.63 -15.81
C PHE A 110 5.64 -1.63 -15.87
N PRO A 111 6.79 -1.91 -16.53
CA PRO A 111 7.95 -1.02 -16.44
C PRO A 111 7.74 0.31 -17.17
N LEU A 112 7.16 0.33 -18.37
CA LEU A 112 6.99 1.59 -19.12
C LEU A 112 6.05 2.56 -18.38
N SER A 113 4.88 2.08 -17.95
CA SER A 113 3.95 2.89 -17.16
C SER A 113 4.53 3.34 -15.82
N ALA A 114 5.31 2.50 -15.15
CA ALA A 114 5.97 2.88 -13.89
C ALA A 114 6.99 4.01 -14.11
N ILE A 115 7.91 3.82 -15.06
CA ILE A 115 8.94 4.81 -15.41
C ILE A 115 8.28 6.14 -15.81
N ALA A 116 7.29 6.08 -16.70
CA ALA A 116 6.60 7.27 -17.17
C ALA A 116 5.84 7.99 -16.05
N ALA A 117 5.13 7.25 -15.17
CA ALA A 117 4.42 7.84 -14.04
C ALA A 117 5.37 8.51 -13.04
N THR A 118 6.52 7.88 -12.76
CA THR A 118 7.56 8.46 -11.90
C THR A 118 8.11 9.75 -12.50
N TYR A 119 8.51 9.76 -13.78
CA TYR A 119 9.05 10.97 -14.43
C TYR A 119 8.01 12.07 -14.58
N ALA A 120 6.77 11.72 -14.94
CA ALA A 120 5.69 12.70 -15.07
C ALA A 120 5.37 13.36 -13.73
N THR A 121 5.32 12.60 -12.63
CA THR A 121 5.08 13.16 -11.29
C THR A 121 6.24 13.99 -10.77
N THR A 122 7.49 13.51 -10.93
CA THR A 122 8.67 14.29 -10.54
C THR A 122 8.79 15.58 -11.34
N GLY A 123 8.63 15.52 -12.67
CA GLY A 123 8.68 16.70 -13.53
C GLY A 123 7.53 17.68 -13.28
N LEU A 124 6.34 17.20 -12.92
CA LEU A 124 5.26 18.09 -12.50
C LEU A 124 5.61 18.81 -11.19
N ILE A 125 6.11 18.07 -10.19
CA ILE A 125 6.41 18.63 -8.87
C ILE A 125 7.62 19.56 -8.87
N SER A 126 8.61 19.34 -9.74
CA SER A 126 9.76 20.25 -9.85
C SER A 126 9.39 21.65 -10.32
N LEU A 127 8.20 21.83 -10.93
CA LEU A 127 7.67 23.14 -11.32
C LEU A 127 6.97 23.88 -10.16
N LEU A 128 6.65 23.20 -9.05
CA LEU A 128 6.01 23.82 -7.90
C LEU A 128 7.05 24.32 -6.89
N PRO A 129 6.85 25.49 -6.26
CA PRO A 129 7.76 26.03 -5.25
C PRO A 129 7.51 25.36 -3.89
N TRP A 130 7.60 24.03 -3.84
CA TRP A 130 7.42 23.24 -2.62
C TRP A 130 8.74 22.89 -1.96
N SER A 131 8.70 22.67 -0.65
CA SER A 131 9.85 22.11 0.07
C SER A 131 10.17 20.71 -0.45
N ALA A 132 11.43 20.30 -0.34
CA ALA A 132 11.86 18.96 -0.77
C ALA A 132 11.07 17.84 -0.07
N VAL A 133 10.73 18.03 1.21
CA VAL A 133 9.95 17.07 1.99
C VAL A 133 8.54 16.90 1.40
N ASN A 134 7.82 18.01 1.16
CA ASN A 134 6.46 17.95 0.63
C ASN A 134 6.43 17.38 -0.79
N SER A 135 7.45 17.71 -1.58
CA SER A 135 7.65 17.18 -2.93
C SER A 135 7.80 15.65 -2.92
N MET A 136 8.67 15.12 -2.06
CA MET A 136 8.89 13.67 -1.91
C MET A 136 7.62 12.96 -1.45
N VAL A 137 6.92 13.49 -0.44
CA VAL A 137 5.67 12.92 0.06
C VAL A 137 4.65 12.82 -1.07
N PHE A 138 4.46 13.89 -1.85
CA PHE A 138 3.52 13.87 -2.96
C PHE A 138 3.90 12.85 -4.03
N ILE A 139 5.17 12.81 -4.46
CA ILE A 139 5.64 11.86 -5.49
C ILE A 139 5.39 10.41 -5.06
N VAL A 140 5.69 10.07 -3.80
CA VAL A 140 5.51 8.72 -3.26
C VAL A 140 4.04 8.27 -3.30
N PHE A 141 3.10 9.18 -3.07
CA PHE A 141 1.67 8.84 -3.14
C PHE A 141 1.09 8.94 -4.56
N ALA A 142 1.50 9.92 -5.35
CA ALA A 142 0.94 10.18 -6.67
C ALA A 142 1.47 9.21 -7.75
N ALA A 143 2.75 8.85 -7.71
CA ALA A 143 3.34 8.00 -8.74
C ALA A 143 2.70 6.60 -8.82
N PRO A 144 2.42 5.88 -7.70
CA PRO A 144 1.72 4.60 -7.74
C PRO A 144 0.29 4.70 -8.28
N VAL A 145 -0.42 5.81 -7.98
CA VAL A 145 -1.78 6.05 -8.48
C VAL A 145 -1.75 6.26 -10.00
N LEU A 146 -0.86 7.12 -10.49
CA LEU A 146 -0.70 7.36 -11.92
C LEU A 146 -0.20 6.13 -12.67
N TRP A 147 0.70 5.35 -12.05
CA TRP A 147 1.13 4.07 -12.59
C TRP A 147 -0.04 3.09 -12.72
N GLY A 148 -0.86 2.94 -11.68
CA GLY A 148 -2.04 2.08 -11.71
C GLY A 148 -3.04 2.49 -12.79
N LEU A 149 -3.30 3.80 -12.95
CA LEU A 149 -4.16 4.33 -14.01
C LEU A 149 -3.59 4.07 -15.41
N ALA A 150 -2.29 4.29 -15.61
CA ALA A 150 -1.62 4.03 -16.88
C ALA A 150 -1.63 2.53 -17.23
N ALA A 151 -1.33 1.66 -16.27
CA ALA A 151 -1.39 0.21 -16.43
C ALA A 151 -2.82 -0.29 -16.75
N TYR A 152 -3.83 0.27 -16.07
CA TYR A 152 -5.23 0.01 -16.37
C TYR A 152 -5.59 0.42 -17.80
N TRP A 153 -5.18 1.63 -18.23
CA TRP A 153 -5.47 2.12 -19.57
C TRP A 153 -4.83 1.25 -20.66
N VAL A 154 -3.59 0.80 -20.47
CA VAL A 154 -2.90 -0.14 -21.37
C VAL A 154 -3.68 -1.46 -21.51
N CYS A 155 -4.28 -1.95 -20.43
CA CYS A 155 -5.06 -3.18 -20.43
C CYS A 155 -6.47 -2.99 -21.03
N ALA A 156 -7.08 -1.83 -20.83
CA ALA A 156 -8.45 -1.53 -21.23
C ALA A 156 -8.58 -1.08 -22.70
N ASP A 157 -7.55 -0.45 -23.28
CA ASP A 157 -7.62 0.08 -24.65
C ASP A 157 -7.53 -1.06 -25.70
N PRO A 158 -8.49 -1.15 -26.65
CA PRO A 158 -8.42 -2.12 -27.76
C PRO A 158 -7.16 -1.95 -28.61
N ASN A 159 -6.68 -0.71 -28.76
CA ASN A 159 -5.48 -0.41 -29.52
C ASN A 159 -4.30 -0.10 -28.58
N ARG A 160 -3.50 -1.12 -28.33
CA ARG A 160 -2.36 -1.10 -27.40
C ARG A 160 -1.25 -0.10 -27.76
N PHE A 161 -1.15 0.29 -29.03
CA PHE A 161 -0.16 1.27 -29.47
C PHE A 161 -0.45 2.67 -28.92
N ARG A 162 -1.74 3.02 -28.82
CA ARG A 162 -2.18 4.35 -28.41
C ARG A 162 -1.79 4.69 -26.96
N PRO A 163 -2.10 3.87 -25.93
CA PRO A 163 -1.66 4.16 -24.57
C PRO A 163 -0.13 4.10 -24.45
N ALA A 164 0.54 3.16 -25.12
CA ALA A 164 2.00 3.07 -25.08
C ALA A 164 2.67 4.36 -25.56
N LEU A 165 2.16 4.97 -26.64
CA LEU A 165 2.68 6.20 -27.21
C LEU A 165 2.46 7.39 -26.26
N TRP A 166 1.23 7.57 -25.75
CA TRP A 166 0.91 8.67 -24.83
C TRP A 166 1.66 8.57 -23.49
N ILE A 167 1.76 7.36 -22.94
CA ILE A 167 2.52 7.11 -21.70
C ILE A 167 4.00 7.43 -21.92
N SER A 168 4.56 7.00 -23.05
CA SER A 168 5.96 7.32 -23.39
C SER A 168 6.19 8.82 -23.54
N LEU A 169 5.29 9.54 -24.22
CA LEU A 169 5.38 11.00 -24.37
C LEU A 169 5.29 11.72 -23.02
N ALA A 170 4.35 11.32 -22.16
CA ALA A 170 4.21 11.90 -20.83
C ALA A 170 5.47 11.66 -19.97
N GLY A 171 6.03 10.46 -20.02
CA GLY A 171 7.28 10.11 -19.35
C GLY A 171 8.47 10.93 -19.87
N LEU A 172 8.61 11.06 -21.19
CA LEU A 172 9.68 11.84 -21.82
C LEU A 172 9.56 13.34 -21.50
N ALA A 173 8.35 13.90 -21.51
CA ALA A 173 8.12 15.27 -21.13
C ALA A 173 8.50 15.53 -19.66
N GLY A 174 8.10 14.63 -18.75
CA GLY A 174 8.51 14.68 -17.36
C GLY A 174 10.03 14.58 -17.18
N ALA A 175 10.67 13.64 -17.88
CA ALA A 175 12.12 13.46 -17.85
C ALA A 175 12.88 14.69 -18.36
N ALA A 176 12.40 15.32 -19.44
CA ALA A 176 12.99 16.55 -19.95
C ALA A 176 12.94 17.67 -18.91
N ILE A 177 11.82 17.84 -18.21
CA ILE A 177 11.69 18.87 -17.17
C ILE A 177 12.64 18.61 -16.00
N VAL A 178 12.81 17.36 -15.57
CA VAL A 178 13.67 16.99 -14.44
C VAL A 178 15.16 17.22 -14.73
N HIS A 179 15.56 17.15 -16.01
CA HIS A 179 16.96 17.23 -16.43
C HIS A 179 17.37 18.56 -17.07
N ILE A 180 16.50 19.56 -17.04
CA ILE A 180 16.79 20.97 -17.37
C ILE A 180 17.19 21.71 -16.10
#